data_AF-A0A453GTF8-F1
#
_entry.id   AF-A0A453GTF8-F1
#
_cell.length_a   1.000
_cell.length_b   1.000
_cell.length_c   1.000
_cell.angle_alpha   90.00
_cell.angle_beta   90.00
_cell.angle_gamma   90.00
#
_symmetry.space_group_name_H-M   'P 1'
#
loop_
_entity.id
_entity.type
_entity.pdbx_description
1 polymer ?
#
loop_
_entity_poly.entity_id
_entity_poly.type
_entity_poly.pdbx_seq_one_letter_code
_entity_poly.pdbx_strand_id
1 'polypeptide(L)'
;MEWHELRAKAWRQAVRIATRFENIPLRLAYYGFREYTTSRYLAFVKDLDSVFFEIWKLVNRQQMSFRDAMEHVYKENPFPLRKRDLEHELSHPVSLGLEEEFRRCTEGISEEVPEWIARVLISQEFSFKCDLPRRYVH
;
A
#
# COMPACT_ATOMS: atom_id res chain seq x y z
N MET A 1 9.90 17.20 14.33
CA MET A 1 10.79 16.11 13.90
C MET A 1 10.14 15.50 12.69
N GLU A 2 10.77 15.57 11.52
CA GLU A 2 10.17 15.00 10.31
C GLU A 2 10.15 13.47 10.37
N TRP A 3 9.17 12.86 9.71
CA TRP A 3 8.95 11.41 9.76
C TRP A 3 10.18 10.60 9.28
N HIS A 4 10.88 11.09 8.26
CA HIS A 4 12.15 10.52 7.80
C HIS A 4 13.20 10.44 8.92
N GLU A 5 13.28 11.48 9.76
CA GLU A 5 14.21 11.51 10.90
C GLU A 5 13.81 10.51 11.99
N LEU A 6 12.51 10.39 12.27
CA LEU A 6 12.01 9.46 13.28
C LEU A 6 12.25 8.01 12.84
N ARG A 7 11.99 7.68 11.58
CA ARG A 7 12.28 6.36 10.99
C ARG A 7 13.77 6.05 11.04
N ALA A 8 14.63 7.00 10.69
CA ALA A 8 16.08 6.83 10.76
C ALA A 8 16.57 6.64 12.21
N LYS A 9 15.93 7.27 13.20
CA LYS A 9 16.21 7.05 14.63
C LYS A 9 15.74 5.67 15.09
N ALA A 10 14.51 5.28 14.77
CA ALA A 10 13.95 3.97 15.11
C ALA A 10 14.78 2.83 14.52
N TRP A 11 15.21 2.97 13.26
CA TRP A 11 16.10 2.03 12.61
C TRP A 11 17.45 1.90 13.34
N ARG A 12 18.11 3.02 13.64
CA ARG A 12 19.37 3.02 14.41
C ARG A 12 19.22 2.34 15.77
N GLN A 13 18.09 2.54 16.45
CA GLN A 13 17.80 1.86 17.71
C GLN A 13 17.61 0.35 17.52
N ALA A 14 16.83 -0.07 16.52
CA ALA A 14 16.59 -1.48 16.24
C ALA A 14 17.88 -2.23 15.91
N VAL A 15 18.73 -1.66 15.06
CA VAL A 15 20.06 -2.22 14.74
C VAL A 15 20.93 -2.30 15.98
N ARG A 16 20.98 -1.24 16.80
CA ARG A 16 21.75 -1.20 18.04
C ARG A 16 21.30 -2.23 19.07
N ILE A 17 20.01 -2.59 19.09
CA ILE A 17 19.48 -3.66 19.92
C ILE A 17 19.88 -5.03 19.36
N ALA A 18 19.70 -5.23 18.05
CA ALA A 18 20.02 -6.50 17.38
C ALA A 18 21.50 -6.89 17.53
N THR A 19 22.41 -5.92 17.44
CA THR A 19 23.86 -6.17 17.58
C THR A 19 24.31 -6.44 19.03
N ARG A 20 23.40 -6.38 20.02
CA ARG A 20 23.71 -6.78 21.41
C ARG A 20 23.58 -8.29 21.63
N PHE A 21 22.93 -9.01 20.71
CA PHE A 21 22.84 -10.46 20.76
C PHE A 21 24.12 -11.08 20.20
N GLU A 22 24.53 -12.19 20.80
CA GLU A 22 25.72 -12.92 20.38
C GLU A 22 25.57 -13.40 18.94
N ASN A 23 26.65 -13.29 18.14
CA ASN A 23 26.69 -13.70 16.73
C ASN A 23 25.80 -12.93 15.74
N ILE A 24 25.25 -11.76 16.09
CA ILE A 24 24.56 -10.86 15.14
C ILE A 24 25.47 -9.67 14.77
N PRO A 25 26.32 -9.78 13.74
CA PRO A 25 27.10 -8.65 13.26
C PRO A 25 26.20 -7.56 12.66
N LEU A 26 26.69 -6.32 12.69
CA LEU A 26 26.01 -5.13 12.15
C LEU A 26 25.45 -5.36 10.73
N ARG A 27 26.22 -6.04 9.87
CA ARG A 27 25.83 -6.36 8.51
C ARG A 27 24.58 -7.25 8.45
N LEU A 28 24.48 -8.27 9.29
CA LEU A 28 23.31 -9.15 9.34
C LEU A 28 22.10 -8.43 9.94
N ALA A 29 22.29 -7.61 10.98
CA ALA A 29 21.21 -6.76 11.50
C ALA A 29 20.67 -5.78 10.44
N TYR A 30 21.56 -5.21 9.61
CA TYR A 30 21.19 -4.34 8.49
C TYR A 30 20.36 -5.07 7.43
N TYR A 31 20.85 -6.22 6.93
CA TYR A 31 20.14 -6.96 5.89
C TYR A 31 18.82 -7.54 6.39
N GLY A 32 18.78 -8.10 7.60
CA GLY A 32 17.55 -8.63 8.17
C GLY A 32 16.45 -7.58 8.30
N PHE A 33 16.79 -6.35 8.71
CA PHE A 33 15.84 -5.25 8.73
C PHE A 33 15.38 -4.84 7.32
N ARG A 34 16.31 -4.75 6.37
CA ARG A 34 15.99 -4.42 4.98
C ARG A 34 15.11 -5.46 4.30
N GLU A 35 15.40 -6.74 4.50
CA GLU A 35 14.60 -7.85 3.99
C GLU A 35 13.22 -7.86 4.61
N TYR A 36 13.10 -7.63 5.92
CA TYR A 36 11.81 -7.52 6.60
C TYR A 36 10.95 -6.37 6.05
N THR A 37 11.53 -5.19 5.91
CA THR A 37 10.83 -4.02 5.37
C THR A 37 10.43 -4.22 3.91
N THR A 38 11.31 -4.78 3.09
CA THR A 38 11.05 -5.11 1.69
C THR A 38 9.96 -6.19 1.58
N SER A 39 10.06 -7.28 2.32
CA SER A 39 9.07 -8.37 2.34
C SER A 39 7.69 -7.86 2.78
N ARG A 40 7.64 -7.00 3.81
CA ARG A 40 6.40 -6.36 4.24
C ARG A 40 5.83 -5.44 3.15
N TYR A 41 6.65 -4.63 2.48
CA TYR A 41 6.20 -3.82 1.35
C TYR A 41 5.60 -4.69 0.23
N LEU A 42 6.31 -5.76 -0.14
CA LEU A 42 5.86 -6.70 -1.16
C LEU A 42 4.54 -7.37 -0.79
N ALA A 43 4.39 -7.78 0.48
CA ALA A 43 3.19 -8.44 0.96
C ALA A 43 1.97 -7.51 0.99
N PHE A 44 2.12 -6.28 1.50
CA PHE A 44 0.98 -5.42 1.82
C PHE A 44 0.67 -4.33 0.81
N VAL A 45 1.64 -3.88 0.01
CA VAL A 45 1.45 -2.66 -0.82
C VAL A 45 1.75 -2.86 -2.29
N LYS A 46 2.68 -3.75 -2.65
CA LYS A 46 3.07 -3.92 -4.05
C LYS A 46 1.85 -4.15 -4.95
N ASP A 47 1.74 -3.38 -6.03
CA ASP A 47 0.68 -3.42 -7.05
C ASP A 47 -0.70 -2.95 -6.55
N LEU A 48 -0.88 -2.64 -5.27
CA LEU A 48 -2.16 -2.18 -4.73
C LEU A 48 -2.49 -0.75 -5.18
N ASP A 49 -1.47 0.09 -5.33
CA ASP A 49 -1.59 1.42 -5.96
C ASP A 49 -2.10 1.32 -7.40
N SER A 50 -1.61 0.33 -8.14
CA SER A 50 -1.99 0.07 -9.53
C SER A 50 -3.40 -0.51 -9.62
N VAL A 51 -3.80 -1.39 -8.69
CA VAL A 51 -5.19 -1.83 -8.54
C VAL A 51 -6.11 -0.64 -8.31
N PHE A 52 -5.79 0.24 -7.37
CA PHE A 52 -6.62 1.41 -7.06
C PHE A 52 -6.69 2.39 -8.23
N PHE A 53 -5.60 2.54 -9.00
CA PHE A 53 -5.62 3.34 -10.21
C PHE A 53 -6.57 2.75 -11.28
N GLU A 54 -6.57 1.44 -11.51
CA GLU A 54 -7.51 0.81 -12.45
C GLU A 54 -8.96 0.94 -11.98
N ILE A 55 -9.23 0.72 -10.68
CA ILE A 55 -10.56 0.93 -10.10
C ILE A 55 -10.98 2.40 -10.24
N TRP A 56 -10.09 3.35 -9.95
CA TRP A 56 -10.35 4.79 -10.06
C TRP A 56 -10.74 5.17 -11.50
N LYS A 57 -10.06 4.62 -12.52
CA LYS A 57 -10.44 4.85 -13.92
C LYS A 57 -11.85 4.34 -14.21
N LEU A 58 -12.19 3.13 -13.78
CA LEU A 58 -13.52 2.55 -14.02
C LEU A 58 -14.61 3.35 -13.29
N VAL A 59 -14.37 3.72 -12.03
CA VAL A 59 -15.31 4.51 -11.23
C VAL A 59 -15.52 5.90 -11.86
N ASN A 60 -14.46 6.62 -12.22
CA ASN A 60 -14.57 8.00 -12.68
C ASN A 60 -14.87 8.14 -14.18
N ARG A 61 -14.33 7.26 -15.03
CA ARG A 61 -14.50 7.36 -16.50
C ARG A 61 -15.71 6.58 -17.01
N GLN A 62 -16.07 5.49 -16.34
CA GLN A 62 -17.17 4.61 -16.76
C GLN A 62 -18.34 4.64 -15.78
N GLN A 63 -18.27 5.49 -14.74
CA GLN A 63 -19.33 5.65 -13.73
C GLN A 63 -19.74 4.32 -13.06
N MET A 64 -18.78 3.40 -12.93
CA MET A 64 -19.00 2.14 -12.23
C MET A 64 -19.07 2.34 -10.72
N SER A 65 -19.82 1.49 -10.03
CA SER A 65 -19.67 1.37 -8.58
C SER A 65 -18.28 0.83 -8.24
N PHE A 66 -17.77 1.12 -7.04
CA PHE A 66 -16.49 0.56 -6.58
C PHE A 66 -16.48 -0.97 -6.67
N ARG A 67 -17.59 -1.61 -6.29
CA ARG A 67 -17.71 -3.08 -6.29
C ARG A 67 -17.66 -3.66 -7.71
N ASP A 68 -18.37 -3.05 -8.66
CA ASP A 68 -18.36 -3.51 -10.05
C ASP A 68 -16.99 -3.30 -10.71
N ALA A 69 -16.36 -2.15 -10.44
CA ALA A 69 -15.00 -1.86 -10.90
C ALA A 69 -13.98 -2.87 -10.33
N MET A 70 -14.09 -3.21 -9.04
CA MET A 70 -13.26 -4.23 -8.40
C MET A 70 -13.49 -5.61 -9.02
N GLU A 71 -14.74 -5.99 -9.28
CA GLU A 71 -15.06 -7.25 -9.94
C GLU A 71 -14.49 -7.30 -11.36
N HIS A 72 -14.54 -6.20 -12.11
CA HIS A 72 -13.91 -6.09 -13.43
C HIS A 72 -12.40 -6.30 -13.35
N VAL A 73 -11.70 -5.59 -12.45
CA VAL A 73 -10.26 -5.75 -12.25
C VAL A 73 -9.91 -7.18 -11.80
N TYR A 74 -10.73 -7.80 -10.97
CA TYR A 74 -10.55 -9.20 -10.56
C TYR A 74 -10.67 -10.18 -11.73
N LYS A 75 -11.68 -10.01 -12.60
CA LYS A 75 -11.92 -10.86 -13.77
C LYS A 75 -10.81 -10.75 -14.82
N GLU A 76 -10.41 -9.52 -15.16
CA GLU A 76 -9.31 -9.26 -16.09
C GLU A 76 -7.96 -9.75 -15.54
N ASN A 77 -7.83 -9.81 -14.20
CA ASN A 77 -6.66 -10.28 -13.49
C ASN A 77 -5.32 -9.65 -13.96
N PRO A 78 -5.21 -8.32 -14.15
CA PRO A 78 -3.95 -7.67 -14.48
C PRO A 78 -2.95 -7.69 -13.32
N PHE A 79 -3.41 -8.00 -12.09
CA PHE A 79 -2.60 -8.02 -10.88
C PHE A 79 -2.66 -9.38 -10.16
N PRO A 80 -1.95 -10.42 -10.65
CA PRO A 80 -2.00 -11.75 -10.05
C PRO A 80 -1.66 -11.80 -8.56
N LEU A 81 -0.77 -10.92 -8.09
CA LEU A 81 -0.40 -10.82 -6.67
C LEU A 81 -1.54 -10.34 -5.77
N ARG A 82 -2.50 -9.57 -6.33
CA ARG A 82 -3.64 -9.00 -5.59
C ARG A 82 -4.94 -9.77 -5.81
N LYS A 83 -4.93 -10.79 -6.67
CA LYS A 83 -6.15 -11.56 -7.01
C LYS A 83 -6.84 -12.14 -5.77
N ARG A 84 -6.08 -12.71 -4.84
CA ARG A 84 -6.64 -13.26 -3.59
C ARG A 84 -7.23 -12.18 -2.68
N ASP A 85 -6.62 -11.00 -2.65
CA ASP A 85 -7.12 -9.87 -1.85
C ASP A 85 -8.47 -9.40 -2.41
N LEU A 86 -8.58 -9.27 -3.73
CA LEU A 86 -9.83 -8.90 -4.40
C LEU A 86 -10.90 -9.99 -4.28
N GLU A 87 -10.53 -11.26 -4.41
CA GLU A 87 -11.45 -12.40 -4.21
C GLU A 87 -12.01 -12.40 -2.78
N HIS A 88 -11.15 -12.15 -1.78
CA HIS A 88 -11.55 -12.09 -0.39
C HIS A 88 -12.56 -10.96 -0.13
N GLU A 89 -12.30 -9.75 -0.64
CA GLU A 89 -13.23 -8.62 -0.55
C GLU A 89 -14.55 -8.91 -1.28
N LEU A 90 -14.50 -9.45 -2.51
CA LEU A 90 -15.69 -9.74 -3.31
C LEU A 90 -16.56 -10.85 -2.71
N SER A 91 -15.97 -11.80 -1.99
CA SER A 91 -16.71 -12.89 -1.31
C SER A 91 -17.58 -12.40 -0.15
N HIS A 92 -17.42 -11.15 0.31
CA HIS A 92 -18.22 -10.56 1.37
C HIS A 92 -19.19 -9.51 0.80
N PRO A 93 -20.43 -9.42 1.32
CA PRO A 93 -21.40 -8.42 0.85
C PRO A 93 -21.01 -7.00 1.27
N VAL A 94 -20.17 -6.84 2.29
CA VAL A 94 -19.65 -5.56 2.79
C VAL A 94 -18.14 -5.54 2.61
N SER A 95 -17.55 -4.39 2.25
CA SER A 95 -16.09 -4.26 2.16
C SER A 95 -15.43 -4.46 3.52
N LEU A 96 -14.30 -5.17 3.52
CA LEU A 96 -13.49 -5.47 4.72
C LEU A 96 -12.40 -4.41 4.97
N GLY A 97 -12.45 -3.29 4.26
CA GLY A 97 -11.56 -2.14 4.44
C GLY A 97 -10.97 -1.62 3.13
N LEU A 98 -10.97 -2.42 2.06
CA LEU A 98 -10.36 -2.01 0.79
C LEU A 98 -11.08 -0.80 0.16
N GLU A 99 -12.41 -0.70 0.30
CA GLU A 99 -13.18 0.44 -0.18
C GLU A 99 -12.83 1.74 0.58
N GLU A 100 -12.64 1.64 1.89
CA GLU A 100 -12.25 2.79 2.73
C GLU A 100 -10.82 3.24 2.38
N GLU A 101 -9.90 2.28 2.21
CA GLU A 101 -8.54 2.58 1.77
C GLU A 101 -8.52 3.23 0.38
N PHE A 102 -9.34 2.72 -0.55
CA PHE A 102 -9.51 3.30 -1.88
C PHE A 102 -9.98 4.73 -1.79
N ARG A 103 -11.09 4.97 -1.08
CA ARG A 103 -11.69 6.31 -0.93
C ARG A 103 -10.68 7.31 -0.39
N ARG A 104 -9.89 6.93 0.62
CA ARG A 104 -8.82 7.77 1.17
C ARG A 104 -7.72 8.05 0.16
N CYS A 105 -7.28 7.04 -0.59
CA CYS A 105 -6.22 7.21 -1.59
C CYS A 105 -6.65 8.05 -2.80
N THR A 106 -7.95 8.12 -3.08
CA THR A 106 -8.49 8.87 -4.21
C THR A 106 -9.18 10.17 -3.80
N GLU A 107 -9.14 10.54 -2.52
CA GLU A 107 -9.79 11.74 -2.01
C GLU A 107 -9.23 12.98 -2.71
N GLY A 108 -10.11 13.80 -3.29
CA GLY A 108 -9.72 14.98 -4.05
C GLY A 108 -9.17 14.73 -5.45
N ILE A 109 -9.09 13.46 -5.91
CA ILE A 109 -8.69 13.13 -7.29
C ILE A 109 -9.95 13.00 -8.16
N SER A 110 -10.35 14.11 -8.77
CA SER A 110 -11.52 14.17 -9.64
C SER A 110 -11.26 13.61 -11.04
N GLU A 111 -12.33 13.38 -11.81
CA GLU A 111 -12.22 12.87 -13.18
C GLU A 111 -11.47 13.82 -14.14
N GLU A 112 -11.42 15.12 -13.87
CA GLU A 112 -10.70 16.08 -14.71
C GLU A 112 -9.17 15.93 -14.59
N VAL A 113 -8.69 15.26 -13.54
CA VAL A 113 -7.27 15.01 -13.33
C VAL A 113 -6.75 14.06 -14.43
N PRO A 114 -5.67 14.44 -15.15
CA PRO A 114 -5.03 13.56 -16.12
C PRO A 114 -4.58 12.25 -15.49
N GLU A 115 -4.75 11.13 -16.20
CA GLU A 115 -4.46 9.79 -15.67
C GLU A 115 -3.05 9.64 -15.11
N TRP A 116 -2.05 10.22 -15.77
CA TRP A 116 -0.66 10.16 -15.31
C TRP A 116 -0.46 10.89 -13.98
N ILE A 117 -1.21 11.98 -13.72
CA ILE A 117 -1.18 12.70 -12.44
C ILE A 117 -1.92 11.88 -11.38
N ALA A 118 -3.11 11.37 -11.70
CA ALA A 118 -3.88 10.53 -10.77
C ALA A 118 -3.06 9.31 -10.31
N ARG A 119 -2.36 8.64 -11.24
CA ARG A 119 -1.47 7.53 -10.92
C ARG A 119 -0.36 7.94 -9.94
N VAL A 120 0.27 9.10 -10.16
CA VAL A 120 1.32 9.60 -9.25
C VAL A 120 0.75 9.89 -7.86
N LEU A 121 -0.40 10.55 -7.77
CA LEU A 121 -1.05 10.88 -6.49
C LEU A 121 -1.43 9.63 -5.70
N ILE A 122 -2.05 8.63 -6.36
CA ILE A 122 -2.42 7.36 -5.73
C ILE A 122 -1.17 6.61 -5.24
N SER A 123 -0.10 6.54 -6.04
CA SER A 123 1.16 5.90 -5.63
C SER A 123 1.87 6.64 -4.48
N GLN A 124 1.76 7.97 -4.42
CA GLN A 124 2.31 8.76 -3.32
C GLN A 124 1.63 8.44 -1.99
N GLU A 125 0.31 8.34 -1.98
CA GLU A 125 -0.46 7.95 -0.79
C GLU A 125 -0.04 6.56 -0.26
N PHE A 126 0.17 5.58 -1.15
CA PHE A 126 0.68 4.27 -0.76
C PHE A 126 2.11 4.30 -0.21
N SER A 127 2.97 5.13 -0.80
CA SER A 127 4.34 5.31 -0.33
C SER A 127 4.36 5.94 1.07
N PHE A 128 3.50 6.94 1.31
CA PHE A 128 3.34 7.56 2.61
C PHE A 128 2.81 6.56 3.66
N LYS A 129 1.83 5.72 3.32
CA LYS A 129 1.31 4.66 4.22
C LYS A 129 2.34 3.55 4.51
N CYS A 130 3.15 3.15 3.53
CA CYS A 130 4.27 2.22 3.76
C CYS A 130 5.28 2.78 4.76
N ASP A 131 5.38 4.10 4.77
CA ASP A 131 6.33 4.80 5.59
C ASP A 131 5.79 5.04 7.00
N LEU A 132 4.48 5.24 7.23
CA LEU A 132 3.91 5.52 8.56
C LEU A 132 3.75 4.28 9.48
N PRO A 133 3.89 4.42 10.82
CA PRO A 133 3.50 3.37 11.76
C PRO A 133 1.98 3.22 11.80
N ARG A 134 1.50 1.97 11.85
CA ARG A 134 0.07 1.60 11.98
C ARG A 134 -0.71 2.28 13.13
N ARG A 135 -0.05 2.98 14.06
CA ARG A 135 -0.68 3.66 15.21
C ARG A 135 -1.07 5.12 14.98
N TYR A 136 -0.79 5.70 13.80
CA TYR A 136 -1.12 7.10 13.49
C TYR A 136 -2.17 7.24 12.38
N VAL A 137 -2.87 6.16 12.03
CA VAL A 137 -4.03 6.22 11.13
C VAL A 137 -5.25 6.33 12.03
N HIS A 138 -5.70 7.57 12.27
CA HIS A 138 -6.94 7.89 12.98
C HIS A 138 -7.94 8.47 11.98
#